data_AF-A0A2N1Q140-F1
#
_entry.id   AF-A0A2N1Q140-F1
#
_cell.length_a   1.000
_cell.length_b   1.000
_cell.length_c   1.000
_cell.angle_alpha   90.00
_cell.angle_beta   90.00
_cell.angle_gamma   90.00
#
_symmetry.space_group_name_H-M   'P 1'
#
loop_
_entity.id
_entity.type
_entity.pdbx_description
1 polymer ?
#
loop_
_entity_poly.entity_id
_entity_poly.type
_entity_poly.pdbx_seq_one_letter_code
_entity_poly.pdbx_strand_id
1 'polypeptide(L)' 'MNQNQAHANLTTGSISSHLKKIAVPASIGFLFNTLFNVVDTVYAGRLSTEALAGLTVAFPIFFIIIAVNAGFG' A
#
# COMPACT_ATOMS: atom_id res chain seq x y z
N MET A 1 -21.45 -20.28 -28.99
CA MET A 1 -21.35 -18.83 -28.72
C MET A 1 -20.62 -18.65 -27.39
N ASN A 2 -19.49 -17.95 -27.45
CA ASN A 2 -18.52 -17.75 -26.37
C ASN A 2 -19.11 -17.03 -25.14
N GLN A 3 -18.81 -17.52 -23.94
CA GLN A 3 -18.83 -16.70 -22.71
C GLN A 3 -17.54 -16.91 -21.90
N ASN A 4 -16.45 -16.38 -22.46
CA ASN A 4 -15.26 -16.02 -21.70
C ASN A 4 -15.60 -14.83 -20.78
N GLN A 5 -16.13 -15.09 -19.59
CA GLN A 5 -16.21 -14.12 -18.49
C GLN A 5 -16.20 -14.87 -17.13
N ALA A 6 -15.11 -15.57 -16.81
CA ALA A 6 -14.90 -16.16 -15.49
C ALA A 6 -14.51 -15.08 -14.48
N HIS A 7 -15.46 -14.22 -14.09
CA HIS A 7 -15.30 -13.36 -12.93
C HIS A 7 -15.29 -14.25 -11.68
N ALA A 8 -14.19 -14.24 -10.92
CA ALA A 8 -14.09 -15.04 -9.70
C ALA A 8 -15.15 -14.55 -8.69
N ASN A 9 -16.23 -15.32 -8.53
CA ASN A 9 -17.30 -14.97 -7.61
C ASN A 9 -16.84 -15.17 -6.16
N LEU A 10 -16.53 -14.06 -5.48
CA LEU A 10 -16.03 -14.03 -4.10
C LEU A 10 -17.10 -14.31 -3.05
N THR A 11 -18.38 -14.41 -3.43
CA THR A 11 -19.50 -14.69 -2.51
C THR A 11 -19.77 -16.19 -2.35
N THR A 12 -19.18 -17.02 -3.21
CA THR A 12 -19.35 -18.48 -3.22
C THR A 12 -18.02 -19.16 -2.95
N GLY A 13 -17.97 -20.13 -2.02
CA GLY A 13 -16.75 -20.90 -1.70
C GLY A 13 -16.23 -20.69 -0.27
N SER A 14 -15.06 -21.27 0.05
CA SER A 14 -14.48 -21.21 1.40
C SER A 14 -13.91 -19.83 1.72
N ILE A 15 -14.42 -19.20 2.78
CA ILE A 15 -13.96 -17.90 3.31
C ILE A 15 -12.44 -17.88 3.49
N SER A 16 -11.84 -18.95 4.04
CA SER A 16 -10.39 -19.03 4.26
C SER A 16 -9.59 -18.98 2.95
N SER A 17 -10.11 -19.58 1.88
CA SER A 17 -9.45 -19.55 0.56
C SER A 17 -9.49 -18.14 -0.04
N HIS A 18 -10.64 -17.48 0.02
CA HIS A 18 -10.83 -16.13 -0.49
C HIS A 18 -10.02 -15.10 0.28
N LEU A 19 -10.03 -15.19 1.62
CA LEU A 19 -9.19 -14.35 2.48
C LEU A 19 -7.72 -14.50 2.12
N LYS A 20 -7.20 -15.72 1.95
CA LYS A 20 -5.80 -15.91 1.55
C LYS A 20 -5.51 -15.34 0.17
N LYS A 21 -6.41 -15.50 -0.81
CA LYS A 21 -6.24 -14.97 -2.17
C LYS A 21 -6.18 -13.43 -2.22
N ILE A 22 -6.76 -12.73 -1.24
CA ILE A 22 -6.75 -11.26 -1.18
C ILE A 22 -5.69 -10.77 -0.19
N ALA A 23 -5.69 -11.29 1.04
CA ALA A 23 -4.84 -10.83 2.11
C ALA A 23 -3.37 -11.13 1.87
N VAL A 24 -3.01 -12.25 1.25
CA VAL A 24 -1.59 -12.57 0.96
C VAL A 24 -0.98 -11.55 -0.01
N PRO A 25 -1.52 -11.33 -1.22
CA PRO A 25 -0.94 -10.33 -2.12
C PRO A 25 -1.03 -8.90 -1.56
N ALA A 26 -2.12 -8.54 -0.88
CA ALA A 26 -2.24 -7.23 -0.25
C ALA A 26 -1.18 -7.02 0.84
N SER A 27 -0.97 -8.00 1.73
CA SER A 27 0.01 -7.93 2.81
C SER A 27 1.43 -7.83 2.28
N ILE A 28 1.76 -8.56 1.21
CA ILE A 28 3.05 -8.43 0.53
C ILE A 28 3.23 -7.00 0.03
N GLY A 29 2.22 -6.43 -0.64
CA GLY A 29 2.26 -5.04 -1.10
C GLY A 29 2.48 -4.04 0.03
N PHE A 30 1.74 -4.17 1.13
CA PHE A 30 1.89 -3.31 2.31
C PHE A 30 3.24 -3.48 3.01
N LEU A 31 3.79 -4.69 3.06
CA LEU A 31 5.12 -4.95 3.60
C LEU A 31 6.18 -4.20 2.79
N PHE A 32 6.18 -4.34 1.47
CA PHE A 32 7.14 -3.64 0.62
C PHE A 32 6.94 -2.12 0.67
N ASN A 33 5.71 -1.63 0.74
CA ASN A 33 5.44 -0.21 0.93
C ASN A 33 6.07 0.32 2.23
N THR A 34 5.91 -0.42 3.34
CA THR A 34 6.51 -0.06 4.63
C THR A 34 8.04 -0.07 4.55
N LEU A 35 8.62 -1.12 3.96
CA LEU A 35 10.08 -1.23 3.78
C LEU A 35 10.63 -0.11 2.90
N PHE A 36 9.90 0.30 1.86
CA PHE A 36 10.27 1.44 1.03
C PHE A 36 10.39 2.72 1.86
N ASN A 37 9.40 3.02 2.71
CA ASN A 37 9.45 4.20 3.60
C ASN A 37 10.64 4.14 4.57
N VAL A 38 10.99 2.95 5.07
CA VAL A 38 12.17 2.75 5.93
C VAL A 38 13.47 3.03 5.16
N VAL A 39 13.61 2.44 3.98
CA VAL A 39 14.80 2.63 3.12
C VAL A 39 14.94 4.10 2.76
N ASP A 40 13.88 4.75 2.29
CA ASP A 40 13.87 6.18 1.94
C ASP A 40 14.38 7.05 3.10
N THR A 41 13.83 6.86 4.30
CA THR A 41 14.23 7.59 5.52
C THR A 41 15.70 7.35 5.88
N VAL A 42 16.19 6.11 5.79
CA VAL A 42 17.60 5.76 6.07
C VAL A 42 18.55 6.44 5.08
N TYR A 43 18.21 6.44 3.79
CA TYR A 43 19.04 7.07 2.77
C TYR A 43 19.01 8.60 2.87
N ALA A 44 17.84 9.20 3.13
CA ALA A 44 17.73 10.64 3.36
C ALA A 44 18.52 11.09 4.60
N GLY A 45 18.47 10.33 5.70
CA GLY A 45 19.28 10.58 6.89
C GLY A 45 20.79 10.43 6.66
N ARG A 46 21.20 9.54 5.75
CA ARG A 46 22.59 9.42 5.32
C ARG A 46 23.04 10.56 4.41
N LEU A 47 22.11 11.19 3.69
CA LEU A 47 22.39 12.32 2.81
C LEU A 47 22.69 13.59 3.61
N SER A 48 21.76 13.99 4.49
CA SER A 48 21.96 15.09 5.44
C SER A 48 20.86 15.14 6.50
N THR A 49 21.14 15.76 7.64
CA THR A 49 20.16 15.99 8.70
C THR A 49 19.02 16.90 8.26
N GLU A 50 19.30 17.89 7.42
CA GLU A 50 18.32 18.81 6.84
C GLU A 50 17.36 18.08 5.91
N ALA A 51 17.85 17.13 5.10
CA ALA A 51 17.00 16.33 4.21
C ALA A 51 16.01 15.46 5.00
N LEU A 52 16.47 14.79 6.06
CA LEU A 52 15.61 13.99 6.94
C LEU A 52 14.59 14.85 7.71
N ALA A 53 15.01 16.02 8.18
CA ALA A 53 14.11 16.97 8.83
C ALA A 53 13.02 17.48 7.87
N GLY A 54 13.39 17.78 6.62
CA GLY A 54 12.46 18.16 5.56
C GLY A 54 11.39 17.10 5.29
N LEU A 55 11.78 15.82 5.20
CA LEU A 55 10.83 14.71 5.06
C LEU A 55 9.86 14.64 6.24
N THR A 56 10.36 14.79 7.47
CA THR A 56 9.53 14.76 8.69
C THR A 56 8.50 15.89 8.70
N VAL A 57 8.88 17.10 8.27
CA VAL A 57 7.99 18.26 8.17
C VAL A 57 6.94 18.07 7.07
N ALA A 58 7.29 17.43 5.96
CA ALA A 58 6.36 17.15 4.86
C ALA A 58 5.35 16.03 5.18
N PHE A 59 5.63 15.18 6.18
CA PHE A 59 4.86 13.98 6.49
C PHE A 59 3.35 14.22 6.76
N PRO A 60 2.94 15.28 7.50
CA PRO A 60 1.51 15.58 7.68
C PRO A 60 0.80 15.95 6.37
N ILE A 61 1.46 16.67 5.46
CA ILE A 61 0.89 17.03 4.15
C ILE A 61 0.72 15.77 3.29
N PHE A 62 1.69 14.86 3.33
CA PHE A 62 1.59 13.57 2.66
C PHE A 62 0.38 12.75 3.14
N PHE A 63 0.11 12.71 4.45
CA PHE A 63 -1.09 12.05 4.97
C PHE A 63 -2.40 12.67 4.51
N ILE A 64 -2.47 14.01 4.39
CA ILE A 64 -3.65 14.69 3.85
C ILE A 64 -3.92 14.24 2.42
N ILE A 65 -2.88 14.15 1.59
CA ILE A 65 -3.00 13.68 0.20
C ILE A 65 -3.52 12.24 0.16
N ILE A 66 -2.97 11.35 1.00
CA ILE A 66 -3.46 9.96 1.08
C ILE A 66 -4.92 9.91 1.52
N ALA A 67 -5.29 10.67 2.55
CA ALA A 67 -6.64 10.68 3.09
C ALA A 67 -7.67 11.14 2.04
N VAL A 68 -7.33 12.15 1.25
CA VAL A 68 -8.16 12.60 0.12
C VAL A 68 -8.28 11.49 -0.92
N ASN A 69 -7.17 10.87 -1.34
CA ASN A 69 -7.21 9.79 -2.34
C ASN A 69 -8.04 8.59 -1.86
N ALA A 70 -7.91 8.18 -0.60
CA ALA A 70 -8.66 7.06 -0.04
C ALA A 70 -10.15 7.37 0.18
N GLY A 71 -10.51 8.64 0.41
CA GLY A 71 -11.89 9.06 0.65
C GLY A 71 -12.71 9.31 -0.62
N PHE A 72 -12.08 9.73 -1.71
CA PHE A 72 -12.75 9.97 -3.01
C PHE A 72 -12.60 8.82 -4.02
N GLY A 73 -11.77 7.82 -3.70
CA GLY A 73 -11.51 6.62 -4.53
C GLY A 73 -12.52 5.49 -4.33
#